data_AF-A0A523HE73-F1
#
_entry.id   AF-A0A523HE73-F1
#
_cell.length_a   1.000
_cell.length_b   1.000
_cell.length_c   1.000
_cell.angle_alpha   90.00
_cell.angle_beta   90.00
_cell.angle_gamma   90.00
#
_symmetry.space_group_name_H-M   'P 1'
#
loop_
_entity.id
_entity.type
_entity.pdbx_description
1 polymer ?
#
loop_
_entity_poly.entity_id
_entity_poly.type
_entity_poly.pdbx_seq_one_letter_code
_entity_poly.pdbx_strand_id
1 'polypeptide(L)'
;MIDCHRQRSAHVEAIPVPPSKATSFGVIDTDRDGRIRGFLEKPENLPSMPSDSNQTYGFMGNYLFDMGVLLTALHEAKERGENEFGCHFLLRFIYSHRVCVYNFSDNRIPWIYRYEEQSYWCDAGDINTFYAVHHDVMGGESSFNLLNPQWFINSSNYPGPSLHILSGDIQDSVIGAGLLAKCARIRNTVFSQGAPMLVAGDEIRRTQKGNNNAYCQDNEISWVNWDPSSTDREFLAFVQHLISLWRAHPVFRRNNFLQGRSIRGSSIKDILWLKPDGTEMNDEEWVHDFARCLGMYLDGEAMEERDQRGNPILDDNLLLLFNGHHEAILFHLPELYEGSQWLSLLDFNLACGLEADGYFQGGDTYTIEGRSLALLVQRSYT
;
A
#
# COMPACT_ATOMS: atom_id res chain seq x y z
N MET A 1 18.20 -23.25 -4.97
CA MET A 1 18.83 -22.04 -4.41
C MET A 1 19.84 -22.34 -3.29
N ILE A 2 19.42 -22.86 -2.11
CA ILE A 2 20.32 -23.11 -0.97
C ILE A 2 21.49 -24.03 -1.35
N ASP A 3 21.27 -25.09 -2.13
CA ASP A 3 22.36 -25.98 -2.54
C ASP A 3 23.37 -25.32 -3.48
N CYS A 4 22.91 -24.39 -4.34
CA CYS A 4 23.81 -23.56 -5.14
C CYS A 4 24.61 -22.61 -4.24
N HIS A 5 23.97 -22.04 -3.21
CA HIS A 5 24.63 -21.16 -2.24
C HIS A 5 25.64 -21.89 -1.36
N ARG A 6 25.42 -23.15 -0.98
CA ARG A 6 26.44 -23.93 -0.23
C ARG A 6 27.78 -24.06 -0.96
N GLN A 7 27.80 -23.86 -2.28
CA GLN A 7 29.01 -23.91 -3.09
C GLN A 7 29.68 -22.53 -3.25
N ARG A 8 29.04 -21.44 -2.81
CA ARG A 8 29.43 -20.05 -3.15
C ARG A 8 29.01 -19.07 -2.04
N SER A 9 29.93 -18.22 -1.58
CA SER A 9 29.76 -17.42 -0.34
C SER A 9 28.64 -16.36 -0.33
N ALA A 10 28.17 -15.88 -1.50
CA ALA A 10 27.07 -14.92 -1.61
C ALA A 10 26.48 -14.89 -3.02
N HIS A 11 25.16 -14.76 -3.14
CA HIS A 11 24.42 -14.67 -4.41
C HIS A 11 23.37 -13.58 -4.45
N VAL A 12 23.08 -13.16 -5.68
CA VAL A 12 21.93 -12.33 -6.02
C VAL A 12 21.04 -13.09 -6.99
N GLU A 13 19.74 -13.08 -6.76
CA GLU A 13 18.78 -13.69 -7.67
C GLU A 13 18.45 -12.77 -8.84
N ALA A 14 18.34 -13.37 -10.01
CA ALA A 14 17.94 -12.68 -11.23
C ALA A 14 17.03 -13.56 -12.06
N ILE A 15 16.20 -12.91 -12.88
CA ILE A 15 15.34 -13.58 -13.85
C ILE A 15 15.82 -13.24 -15.28
N PRO A 16 15.74 -14.17 -16.24
CA PRO A 16 15.98 -13.86 -17.64
C PRO A 16 14.90 -12.91 -18.16
N VAL A 17 15.31 -11.79 -18.74
CA VAL A 17 14.39 -10.79 -19.31
C VAL A 17 14.80 -10.52 -20.76
N PRO A 18 13.84 -10.49 -21.71
CA PRO A 18 14.13 -10.08 -23.08
C PRO A 18 14.45 -8.58 -23.15
N PRO A 19 15.30 -8.13 -24.09
CA PRO A 19 15.70 -6.73 -24.22
C PRO A 19 14.53 -5.73 -24.28
N SER A 20 13.39 -6.12 -24.86
CA SER A 20 12.19 -5.29 -24.96
C SER A 20 11.53 -4.98 -23.62
N LYS A 21 11.76 -5.79 -22.58
CA LYS A 21 11.23 -5.61 -21.23
C LYS A 21 12.30 -5.15 -20.23
N ALA A 22 13.57 -5.16 -20.60
CA ALA A 22 14.68 -4.86 -19.70
C ALA A 22 14.69 -3.41 -19.17
N THR A 23 14.06 -2.47 -19.88
CA THR A 23 13.96 -1.05 -19.46
C THR A 23 13.08 -0.84 -18.22
N SER A 24 12.28 -1.84 -17.85
CA SER A 24 11.48 -1.84 -16.62
C SER A 24 12.28 -2.30 -15.40
N PHE A 25 13.52 -2.78 -15.56
CA PHE A 25 14.30 -3.39 -14.50
C PHE A 25 15.69 -2.76 -14.38
N GLY A 26 16.27 -2.86 -13.18
CA GLY A 26 17.71 -2.96 -13.03
C GLY A 26 18.22 -4.23 -13.70
N VAL A 27 19.39 -4.20 -14.32
CA VAL A 27 20.01 -5.37 -14.95
C VAL A 27 21.37 -5.68 -14.34
N ILE A 28 21.76 -6.96 -14.38
CA ILE A 28 23.02 -7.45 -13.80
C ILE A 28 24.01 -7.79 -14.92
N ASP A 29 25.20 -7.20 -14.87
CA ASP A 29 26.32 -7.61 -15.73
C ASP A 29 27.13 -8.73 -15.06
N THR A 30 27.48 -9.76 -15.82
CA THR A 30 28.16 -10.94 -15.32
C THR A 30 29.30 -11.41 -16.23
N ASP A 31 30.28 -12.10 -15.66
CA ASP A 31 31.25 -12.86 -16.46
C ASP A 31 30.72 -14.23 -16.89
N ARG A 32 31.53 -14.98 -17.64
CA ARG A 32 31.18 -16.31 -18.17
C ARG A 32 30.88 -17.35 -17.07
N ASP A 33 31.39 -17.15 -15.85
CA ASP A 33 31.15 -18.03 -14.72
C ASP A 33 29.93 -17.57 -13.88
N GLY A 34 29.23 -16.52 -14.32
CA GLY A 34 28.11 -15.92 -13.62
C GLY A 34 28.53 -15.07 -12.41
N ARG A 35 29.80 -14.66 -12.29
CA ARG A 35 30.21 -13.68 -11.28
C ARG A 35 29.70 -12.30 -11.69
N ILE A 36 29.09 -11.59 -10.74
CA ILE A 36 28.57 -10.25 -10.95
C ILE A 36 29.73 -9.26 -11.07
N ARG A 37 29.70 -8.46 -12.13
CA ARG A 37 30.66 -7.38 -12.42
C ARG A 37 30.10 -6.02 -12.08
N GLY A 38 28.79 -5.86 -12.17
CA GLY A 38 28.11 -4.61 -11.90
C GLY A 38 26.60 -4.75 -11.94
N PHE A 39 25.95 -3.75 -11.35
CA PHE A 39 24.53 -3.52 -11.35
C PHE A 39 24.26 -2.30 -12.20
N LEU A 40 23.47 -2.43 -13.25
CA LEU A 40 23.22 -1.39 -14.23
C LEU A 40 21.74 -1.01 -14.19
N GLU A 41 21.47 0.27 -14.03
CA GLU A 41 20.10 0.76 -14.01
C GLU A 41 19.72 1.26 -15.40
N LYS A 42 18.78 0.58 -16.06
CA LYS A 42 18.23 0.94 -17.38
C LYS A 42 19.32 1.37 -18.38
N PRO A 43 20.37 0.53 -18.63
CA PRO A 43 21.50 0.93 -19.46
C PRO A 43 21.08 1.04 -20.94
N GLU A 44 21.71 1.95 -21.67
CA GLU A 44 21.52 2.06 -23.14
C GLU A 44 21.98 0.78 -23.86
N ASN A 45 23.02 0.13 -23.35
CA ASN A 45 23.54 -1.14 -23.86
C ASN A 45 23.33 -2.24 -22.82
N LEU A 46 22.45 -3.19 -23.15
CA LEU A 46 22.12 -4.29 -22.25
C LEU A 46 23.21 -5.37 -22.27
N PRO A 47 23.70 -5.84 -21.11
CA PRO A 47 24.58 -6.99 -21.05
C PRO A 47 23.81 -8.27 -21.38
N SER A 48 24.45 -9.18 -22.11
CA SER A 48 23.87 -10.50 -22.43
C SER A 48 24.13 -11.51 -21.32
N MET A 49 23.19 -12.42 -21.10
CA MET A 49 23.41 -13.57 -20.23
C MET A 49 24.49 -14.51 -20.82
N PRO A 50 25.36 -15.11 -19.98
CA PRO A 50 26.35 -16.07 -20.44
C PRO A 50 25.75 -17.31 -21.12
N SER A 51 24.55 -17.73 -20.70
CA SER A 51 23.84 -18.90 -21.21
C SER A 51 22.95 -18.61 -22.42
N ASP A 52 22.55 -17.35 -22.62
CA ASP A 52 21.67 -16.94 -23.73
C ASP A 52 21.94 -15.48 -24.13
N SER A 53 22.49 -15.28 -25.33
CA SER A 53 22.85 -13.95 -25.81
C SER A 53 21.63 -13.04 -26.06
N ASN A 54 20.43 -13.60 -26.19
CA ASN A 54 19.20 -12.86 -26.48
C ASN A 54 18.46 -12.39 -25.22
N GLN A 55 18.99 -12.66 -24.04
CA GLN A 55 18.40 -12.28 -22.76
C GLN A 55 19.41 -11.54 -21.89
N THR A 56 18.90 -10.78 -20.93
CA THR A 56 19.69 -10.13 -19.89
C THR A 56 19.17 -10.56 -18.52
N TYR A 57 20.01 -10.49 -17.49
CA TYR A 57 19.58 -10.75 -16.13
C TYR A 57 18.87 -9.53 -15.56
N GLY A 58 17.56 -9.62 -15.39
CA GLY A 58 16.77 -8.66 -14.63
C GLY A 58 16.97 -8.87 -13.13
N PHE A 59 17.25 -7.77 -12.43
CA PHE A 59 17.51 -7.77 -11.00
C PHE A 59 16.21 -7.90 -10.19
N MET A 60 16.16 -8.89 -9.29
CA MET A 60 14.95 -9.23 -8.52
C MET A 60 14.92 -8.67 -7.09
N GLY A 61 16.04 -8.12 -6.59
CA GLY A 61 16.13 -7.61 -5.22
C GLY A 61 16.25 -8.65 -4.10
N ASN A 62 16.43 -9.94 -4.43
CA ASN A 62 16.66 -11.01 -3.44
C ASN A 62 18.15 -11.35 -3.35
N TYR A 63 18.62 -11.51 -2.11
CA TYR A 63 20.02 -11.80 -1.82
C TYR A 63 20.15 -12.94 -0.82
N LEU A 64 21.19 -13.75 -0.99
CA LEU A 64 21.53 -14.82 -0.06
C LEU A 64 23.02 -14.77 0.28
N PHE A 65 23.33 -14.64 1.57
CA PHE A 65 24.69 -14.52 2.07
C PHE A 65 24.99 -15.60 3.10
N ASP A 66 26.25 -16.03 3.15
CA ASP A 66 26.77 -16.67 4.35
C ASP A 66 26.73 -15.65 5.50
N MET A 67 26.20 -16.07 6.65
CA MET A 67 25.98 -15.17 7.78
C MET A 67 27.28 -14.56 8.31
N GLY A 68 28.38 -15.33 8.38
CA GLY A 68 29.67 -14.83 8.85
C GLY A 68 30.27 -13.80 7.89
N VAL A 69 30.14 -14.06 6.59
CA VAL A 69 30.58 -13.13 5.53
C VAL A 69 29.76 -11.83 5.59
N LEU A 70 28.43 -11.93 5.70
CA LEU A 70 27.54 -10.78 5.78
C LEU A 70 27.83 -9.92 7.02
N LEU A 71 27.94 -10.53 8.20
CA LEU A 71 28.23 -9.81 9.44
C LEU A 71 29.55 -9.03 9.35
N THR A 72 30.60 -9.69 8.85
CA THR A 72 31.91 -9.03 8.66
C THR A 72 31.77 -7.83 7.73
N ALA A 73 31.12 -8.02 6.58
CA ALA A 73 30.96 -6.96 5.60
C ALA A 73 30.06 -5.81 6.09
N LEU A 74 29.06 -6.07 6.93
CA LEU A 74 28.21 -5.05 7.55
C LEU A 74 28.94 -4.27 8.65
N HIS A 75 29.83 -4.91 9.42
CA HIS A 75 30.70 -4.20 10.37
C HIS A 75 31.62 -3.22 9.65
N GLU A 76 32.25 -3.66 8.55
CA GLU A 76 33.05 -2.79 7.69
C GLU A 76 32.23 -1.64 7.10
N ALA A 77 31.01 -1.93 6.65
CA ALA A 77 30.09 -0.93 6.10
C ALA A 77 29.78 0.16 7.13
N LYS A 78 29.50 -0.25 8.38
CA LYS A 78 29.27 0.66 9.50
C LYS A 78 30.49 1.53 9.81
N GLU A 79 31.70 0.95 9.83
CA GLU A 79 32.94 1.71 10.04
C GLU A 79 33.18 2.75 8.95
N ARG A 80 32.70 2.48 7.73
CA ARG A 80 32.78 3.37 6.57
C ARG A 80 31.64 4.39 6.49
N GLY A 81 30.62 4.28 7.34
CA GLY A 81 29.42 5.12 7.28
C GLY A 81 28.51 4.82 6.09
N GLU A 82 28.57 3.60 5.54
CA GLU A 82 27.68 3.13 4.48
C GLU A 82 26.27 2.91 5.04
N ASN A 83 25.28 3.65 4.55
CA ASN A 83 23.91 3.64 5.09
C ASN A 83 22.86 3.01 4.15
N GLU A 84 23.27 2.59 2.95
CA GLU A 84 22.35 2.09 1.93
C GLU A 84 22.88 0.75 1.39
N PHE A 85 22.00 -0.26 1.33
CA PHE A 85 22.42 -1.63 1.09
C PHE A 85 22.75 -1.88 -0.38
N GLY A 86 21.94 -1.39 -1.32
CA GLY A 86 22.11 -1.66 -2.76
C GLY A 86 23.25 -0.88 -3.40
N CYS A 87 23.41 0.38 -3.02
CA CYS A 87 24.31 1.32 -3.66
C CYS A 87 25.66 1.45 -2.96
N HIS A 88 25.70 1.47 -1.62
CA HIS A 88 26.98 1.50 -0.93
C HIS A 88 27.53 0.10 -0.70
N PHE A 89 26.78 -0.71 0.05
CA PHE A 89 27.25 -2.01 0.50
C PHE A 89 27.44 -2.98 -0.67
N LEU A 90 26.39 -3.21 -1.47
CA LEU A 90 26.40 -4.25 -2.49
C LEU A 90 27.39 -3.94 -3.62
N LEU A 91 27.47 -2.69 -4.08
CA LEU A 91 28.44 -2.26 -5.10
C LEU A 91 29.89 -2.48 -4.62
N ARG A 92 30.21 -2.18 -3.36
CA ARG A 92 31.54 -2.49 -2.79
C ARG A 92 31.73 -4.01 -2.64
N PHE A 93 30.69 -4.70 -2.18
CA PHE A 93 30.75 -6.10 -1.81
C PHE A 93 31.08 -6.99 -3.01
N ILE A 94 30.55 -6.70 -4.21
CA ILE A 94 30.88 -7.48 -5.44
C ILE A 94 32.35 -7.38 -5.89
N TYR A 95 33.06 -6.31 -5.51
CA TYR A 95 34.49 -6.16 -5.82
C TYR A 95 35.39 -6.82 -4.77
N SER A 96 34.95 -6.85 -3.51
CA SER A 96 35.69 -7.48 -2.41
C SER A 96 35.44 -8.98 -2.30
N HIS A 97 34.27 -9.46 -2.70
CA HIS A 97 33.84 -10.85 -2.57
C HIS A 97 33.38 -11.42 -3.92
N ARG A 98 33.46 -12.74 -4.07
CA ARG A 98 32.91 -13.42 -5.24
C ARG A 98 31.40 -13.57 -5.06
N VAL A 99 30.65 -12.64 -5.64
CA VAL A 99 29.18 -12.70 -5.71
C VAL A 99 28.77 -13.22 -7.08
N CYS A 100 27.92 -14.23 -7.11
CA CYS A 100 27.43 -14.80 -8.36
C CYS A 100 25.92 -14.62 -8.51
N VAL A 101 25.47 -14.53 -9.77
CA VAL A 101 24.05 -14.53 -10.08
C VAL A 101 23.49 -15.95 -9.91
N TYR A 102 22.27 -16.03 -9.39
CA TYR A 102 21.44 -17.22 -9.39
C TYR A 102 20.24 -16.98 -10.30
N ASN A 103 20.13 -17.78 -11.37
CA ASN A 103 18.98 -17.72 -12.27
C ASN A 103 17.74 -18.31 -11.57
N PHE A 104 16.80 -17.46 -11.20
CA PHE A 104 15.60 -17.86 -10.47
C PHE A 104 14.68 -18.76 -11.30
N SER A 105 14.70 -18.67 -12.63
CA SER A 105 13.95 -19.56 -13.52
C SER A 105 14.43 -21.03 -13.46
N ASP A 106 15.62 -21.28 -12.91
CA ASP A 106 16.12 -22.63 -12.70
C ASP A 106 15.59 -23.26 -11.40
N ASN A 107 14.82 -22.50 -10.59
CA ASN A 107 14.18 -23.07 -9.41
C ASN A 107 13.22 -24.21 -9.79
N ARG A 108 13.15 -25.17 -8.87
CA ARG A 108 12.23 -26.29 -8.92
C ARG A 108 11.47 -26.32 -7.59
N ILE A 109 10.28 -25.76 -7.63
CA ILE A 109 9.34 -25.78 -6.52
C ILE A 109 8.61 -27.13 -6.56
N PRO A 110 8.67 -27.92 -5.48
CA PRO A 110 7.96 -29.18 -5.41
C PRO A 110 6.45 -28.94 -5.43
N TRP A 111 5.73 -29.87 -6.06
CA TRP A 111 4.26 -29.96 -5.98
C TRP A 111 3.51 -28.74 -6.54
N ILE A 112 4.06 -28.11 -7.57
CA ILE A 112 3.30 -27.16 -8.39
C ILE A 112 2.39 -27.91 -9.36
N TYR A 113 1.21 -27.35 -9.64
CA TYR A 113 0.33 -27.82 -10.70
C TYR A 113 0.84 -27.39 -12.09
N ARG A 114 0.32 -28.03 -13.15
CA ARG A 114 0.74 -27.74 -14.54
C ARG A 114 0.38 -26.33 -15.02
N TYR A 115 -0.64 -25.73 -14.42
CA TYR A 115 -1.09 -24.37 -14.71
C TYR A 115 -0.33 -23.30 -13.92
N GLU A 116 0.39 -23.69 -12.86
CA GLU A 116 1.17 -22.76 -12.06
C GLU A 116 2.48 -22.39 -12.75
N GLU A 117 2.94 -21.18 -12.48
CA GLU A 117 4.25 -20.72 -12.94
C GLU A 117 5.36 -21.27 -12.04
N GLN A 118 6.32 -21.97 -12.63
CA GLN A 118 7.38 -22.71 -11.90
C GLN A 118 8.27 -21.82 -11.02
N SER A 119 8.47 -20.57 -11.45
CA SER A 119 9.33 -19.57 -10.82
C SER A 119 8.61 -18.22 -10.83
N TYR A 120 7.36 -18.21 -10.36
CA TYR A 120 6.54 -16.99 -10.29
C TYR A 120 7.28 -15.86 -9.58
N TRP A 121 7.38 -14.72 -10.25
CA TRP A 121 7.90 -13.47 -9.70
C TRP A 121 7.33 -12.30 -10.49
N CYS A 122 6.96 -11.23 -9.80
CA CYS A 122 6.42 -10.02 -10.40
C CYS A 122 6.87 -8.78 -9.62
N ASP A 123 7.28 -7.73 -10.33
CA ASP A 123 7.64 -6.43 -9.75
C ASP A 123 6.38 -5.56 -9.58
N ALA A 124 5.84 -5.49 -8.37
CA ALA A 124 4.66 -4.70 -8.06
C ALA A 124 5.01 -3.22 -7.85
N GLY A 125 5.41 -2.54 -8.94
CA GLY A 125 5.87 -1.14 -8.90
C GLY A 125 4.80 -0.07 -9.11
N ASP A 126 3.59 -0.44 -9.53
CA ASP A 126 2.47 0.49 -9.77
C ASP A 126 1.11 -0.14 -9.41
N ILE A 127 0.06 0.68 -9.32
CA ILE A 127 -1.27 0.24 -8.88
C ILE A 127 -1.93 -0.79 -9.81
N ASN A 128 -1.67 -0.72 -11.12
CA ASN A 128 -2.24 -1.67 -12.07
C ASN A 128 -1.53 -3.02 -11.94
N THR A 129 -0.21 -3.00 -11.79
CA THR A 129 0.59 -4.20 -11.57
C THR A 129 0.28 -4.82 -10.21
N PHE A 130 0.11 -4.01 -9.17
CA PHE A 130 -0.39 -4.45 -7.86
C PHE A 130 -1.74 -5.17 -7.99
N TYR A 131 -2.71 -4.56 -8.69
CA TYR A 131 -4.00 -5.19 -8.95
C TYR A 131 -3.86 -6.50 -9.74
N ALA A 132 -3.03 -6.53 -10.79
CA ALA A 132 -2.80 -7.74 -11.59
C ALA A 132 -2.20 -8.89 -10.76
N VAL A 133 -1.22 -8.62 -9.90
CA VAL A 133 -0.63 -9.61 -8.99
C VAL A 133 -1.67 -10.18 -8.03
N HIS A 134 -2.64 -9.38 -7.60
CA HIS A 134 -3.76 -9.89 -6.81
C HIS A 134 -4.65 -10.87 -7.57
N HIS A 135 -4.79 -10.72 -8.90
CA HIS A 135 -5.49 -11.71 -9.73
C HIS A 135 -4.70 -12.99 -9.93
N ASP A 136 -3.37 -12.93 -9.93
CA ASP A 136 -2.51 -14.11 -10.14
C ASP A 136 -2.63 -15.17 -9.03
N VAL A 137 -3.14 -14.78 -7.85
CA VAL A 137 -3.39 -15.67 -6.70
C VAL A 137 -4.87 -16.08 -6.57
N MET A 138 -5.74 -15.56 -7.44
CA MET A 138 -7.14 -15.95 -7.52
C MET A 138 -7.34 -17.05 -8.57
N GLY A 139 -8.49 -17.69 -8.53
CA GLY A 139 -8.89 -18.76 -9.43
C GLY A 139 -8.55 -20.15 -8.91
N GLY A 140 -9.28 -21.15 -9.41
CA GLY A 140 -8.95 -22.56 -9.19
C GLY A 140 -7.66 -23.00 -9.88
N GLU A 141 -7.23 -22.25 -10.91
CA GLU A 141 -6.00 -22.45 -11.68
C GLU A 141 -5.11 -21.19 -11.59
N SER A 142 -4.80 -20.75 -10.37
CA SER A 142 -3.97 -19.56 -10.11
C SER A 142 -2.54 -19.73 -10.63
N SER A 143 -1.95 -18.67 -11.18
CA SER A 143 -0.53 -18.64 -11.59
C SER A 143 0.41 -18.89 -10.41
N PHE A 144 0.01 -18.47 -9.20
CA PHE A 144 0.76 -18.68 -7.96
C PHE A 144 -0.13 -19.21 -6.84
N ASN A 145 0.07 -20.48 -6.44
CA ASN A 145 -0.73 -21.11 -5.40
C ASN A 145 -0.14 -20.90 -4.00
N LEU A 146 -0.83 -20.11 -3.19
CA LEU A 146 -0.46 -19.86 -1.78
C LEU A 146 -0.61 -21.09 -0.86
N LEU A 147 -1.29 -22.15 -1.33
CA LEU A 147 -1.63 -23.33 -0.54
C LEU A 147 -0.69 -24.53 -0.81
N ASN A 148 0.49 -24.31 -1.38
CA ASN A 148 1.46 -25.39 -1.61
C ASN A 148 2.02 -25.91 -0.27
N PRO A 149 1.71 -27.16 0.15
CA PRO A 149 2.12 -27.68 1.45
C PRO A 149 3.61 -28.05 1.53
N GLN A 150 4.30 -28.17 0.39
CA GLN A 150 5.76 -28.41 0.34
C GLN A 150 6.56 -27.12 0.15
N TRP A 151 5.87 -26.01 -0.14
CA TRP A 151 6.44 -24.68 -0.27
C TRP A 151 5.56 -23.69 0.51
N PHE A 152 5.45 -23.92 1.81
CA PHE A 152 4.58 -23.11 2.66
C PHE A 152 5.14 -21.69 2.79
N ILE A 153 4.27 -20.70 2.58
CA ILE A 153 4.59 -19.29 2.80
C ILE A 153 4.24 -18.98 4.25
N ASN A 154 5.26 -18.64 5.05
CA ASN A 154 5.04 -18.16 6.41
C ASN A 154 4.45 -16.75 6.35
N SER A 155 3.14 -16.65 6.53
CA SER A 155 2.47 -15.37 6.78
C SER A 155 2.51 -15.03 8.27
N SER A 156 2.42 -13.74 8.60
CA SER A 156 2.19 -13.32 9.98
C SER A 156 0.87 -13.90 10.48
N ASN A 157 0.89 -14.63 11.59
CA ASN A 157 -0.34 -15.05 12.25
C ASN A 157 -1.06 -13.81 12.78
N TYR A 158 -2.24 -13.50 12.22
CA TYR A 158 -3.17 -12.54 12.81
C TYR A 158 -4.02 -13.26 13.87
N PRO A 159 -3.89 -12.92 15.17
CA PRO A 159 -4.63 -13.59 16.24
C PRO A 159 -6.05 -13.05 16.46
N GLY A 160 -6.54 -12.18 15.57
CA GLY A 160 -7.88 -11.59 15.70
C GLY A 160 -9.01 -12.53 15.27
N PRO A 161 -10.26 -12.04 15.22
CA PRO A 161 -11.43 -12.86 15.00
C PRO A 161 -11.39 -13.54 13.62
N SER A 162 -11.88 -14.77 13.54
CA SER A 162 -12.01 -15.49 12.27
C SER A 162 -12.97 -14.78 11.31
N LEU A 163 -12.81 -15.04 10.01
CA LEU A 163 -13.81 -14.72 8.99
C LEU A 163 -15.19 -15.23 9.44
N HIS A 164 -16.19 -14.35 9.44
CA HIS A 164 -17.56 -14.67 9.83
C HIS A 164 -18.54 -14.24 8.72
N ILE A 165 -19.16 -15.22 8.05
CA ILE A 165 -20.14 -14.97 6.99
C ILE A 165 -21.50 -15.43 7.49
N LEU A 166 -22.40 -14.47 7.75
CA LEU A 166 -23.76 -14.72 8.19
C LEU A 166 -24.68 -15.16 7.03
N SER A 167 -24.49 -14.57 5.85
CA SER A 167 -25.15 -14.94 4.59
C SER A 167 -24.45 -14.21 3.44
N GLY A 168 -24.37 -14.79 2.24
CA GLY A 168 -23.73 -14.15 1.09
C GLY A 168 -23.29 -15.13 0.00
N ASP A 169 -22.84 -14.57 -1.13
CA ASP A 169 -22.29 -15.29 -2.29
C ASP A 169 -20.83 -14.86 -2.48
N ILE A 170 -19.89 -15.78 -2.27
CA ILE A 170 -18.47 -15.51 -2.42
C ILE A 170 -17.94 -16.33 -3.57
N GLN A 171 -17.40 -15.65 -4.57
CA GLN A 171 -16.81 -16.26 -5.74
C GLN A 171 -15.40 -15.72 -5.93
N ASP A 172 -14.44 -16.63 -6.03
CA ASP A 172 -13.09 -16.30 -6.49
C ASP A 172 -12.44 -15.11 -5.76
N SER A 173 -12.33 -15.19 -4.43
CA SER A 173 -11.84 -14.09 -3.59
C SER A 173 -10.98 -14.62 -2.46
N VAL A 174 -9.91 -13.90 -2.12
CA VAL A 174 -9.04 -14.21 -0.97
C VAL A 174 -9.38 -13.25 0.17
N ILE A 175 -9.88 -13.80 1.28
CA ILE A 175 -10.41 -13.00 2.38
C ILE A 175 -9.57 -13.24 3.64
N GLY A 176 -9.02 -12.16 4.17
CA GLY A 176 -8.32 -12.17 5.45
C GLY A 176 -9.25 -12.43 6.64
N ALA A 177 -8.67 -12.86 7.76
CA ALA A 177 -9.38 -12.91 9.03
C ALA A 177 -9.89 -11.51 9.44
N GLY A 178 -10.95 -11.45 10.24
CA GLY A 178 -11.56 -10.19 10.70
C GLY A 178 -12.75 -9.69 9.87
N LEU A 179 -13.08 -10.31 8.73
CA LEU A 179 -14.26 -9.93 7.95
C LEU A 179 -15.56 -10.47 8.55
N LEU A 180 -16.57 -9.59 8.72
CA LEU A 180 -17.97 -9.97 8.96
C LEU A 180 -18.81 -9.61 7.73
N ALA A 181 -19.35 -10.61 7.04
CA ALA A 181 -20.21 -10.42 5.87
C ALA A 181 -21.65 -10.88 6.15
N LYS A 182 -22.65 -10.06 5.81
CA LYS A 182 -24.08 -10.42 5.89
C LYS A 182 -24.78 -9.92 4.63
N CYS A 183 -25.49 -10.81 3.95
CA CYS A 183 -26.17 -10.58 2.68
C CYS A 183 -25.27 -9.98 1.57
N ALA A 184 -23.95 -10.22 1.61
CA ALA A 184 -22.99 -9.63 0.68
C ALA A 184 -22.70 -10.55 -0.52
N ARG A 185 -22.40 -9.96 -1.68
CA ARG A 185 -21.82 -10.66 -2.83
C ARG A 185 -20.38 -10.18 -3.03
N ILE A 186 -19.41 -11.07 -2.81
CA ILE A 186 -17.96 -10.75 -2.89
C ILE A 186 -17.40 -11.54 -4.06
N ARG A 187 -16.87 -10.83 -5.07
CA ARG A 187 -16.29 -11.45 -6.27
C ARG A 187 -14.95 -10.82 -6.61
N ASN A 188 -13.98 -11.65 -6.98
CA ASN A 188 -12.71 -11.22 -7.58
C ASN A 188 -11.93 -10.17 -6.74
N THR A 189 -11.89 -10.34 -5.41
CA THR A 189 -11.35 -9.30 -4.49
C THR A 189 -10.40 -9.86 -3.41
N VAL A 190 -9.48 -9.00 -2.94
CA VAL A 190 -8.60 -9.18 -1.76
C VAL A 190 -8.73 -7.96 -0.82
N PHE A 191 -8.93 -8.14 0.50
CA PHE A 191 -9.18 -7.04 1.47
C PHE A 191 -8.20 -6.99 2.67
N SER A 192 -7.85 -5.77 3.14
CA SER A 192 -7.14 -5.50 4.42
C SER A 192 -7.44 -4.11 5.03
N GLN A 193 -7.59 -4.02 6.35
CA GLN A 193 -7.47 -2.79 7.20
C GLN A 193 -5.99 -2.61 7.64
N GLY A 194 -5.53 -1.43 8.08
CA GLY A 194 -4.12 -1.34 8.49
C GLY A 194 -3.53 0.02 8.88
N ALA A 195 -2.21 -0.01 9.06
CA ALA A 195 -1.37 1.12 9.43
C ALA A 195 -0.85 1.84 8.17
N PRO A 196 -0.98 3.18 8.08
CA PRO A 196 -0.45 3.92 6.95
C PRO A 196 1.08 3.92 6.98
N MET A 197 1.70 3.72 5.82
CA MET A 197 3.14 3.85 5.60
C MET A 197 3.35 4.87 4.48
N LEU A 198 4.14 5.91 4.75
CA LEU A 198 4.52 6.93 3.76
C LEU A 198 5.93 6.65 3.25
N VAL A 199 6.14 6.71 1.93
CA VAL A 199 7.46 6.58 1.33
C VAL A 199 8.22 7.89 1.54
N ALA A 200 9.48 7.78 1.97
CA ALA A 200 10.30 8.97 2.24
C ALA A 200 10.44 9.86 1.00
N GLY A 201 10.12 11.15 1.17
CA GLY A 201 10.17 12.16 0.12
C GLY A 201 8.85 12.33 -0.64
N ASP A 202 7.86 11.45 -0.50
CA ASP A 202 6.55 11.65 -1.12
C ASP A 202 5.88 12.91 -0.56
N GLU A 203 6.10 13.23 0.72
CA GLU A 203 5.63 14.44 1.38
C GLU A 203 6.15 15.74 0.76
N ILE A 204 7.20 15.67 -0.06
CA ILE A 204 7.79 16.79 -0.81
C ILE A 204 7.82 16.51 -2.32
N ARG A 205 6.99 15.57 -2.81
CA ARG A 205 6.88 15.21 -4.23
C ARG A 205 8.21 14.78 -4.86
N ARG A 206 9.01 14.01 -4.12
CA ARG A 206 10.25 13.41 -4.62
C ARG A 206 9.97 12.66 -5.92
N THR A 207 10.80 12.91 -6.93
CA THR A 207 10.68 12.26 -8.23
C THR A 207 11.95 11.48 -8.55
N GLN A 208 11.76 10.27 -9.05
CA GLN A 208 12.84 9.46 -9.62
C GLN A 208 12.85 9.56 -11.15
N LYS A 209 12.22 10.61 -11.71
CA LYS A 209 12.09 10.87 -13.17
C LYS A 209 11.54 9.67 -13.96
N GLY A 210 10.57 8.98 -13.39
CA GLY A 210 9.97 7.77 -13.98
C GLY A 210 10.75 6.48 -13.72
N ASN A 211 11.81 6.53 -12.89
CA ASN A 211 12.47 5.33 -12.43
C ASN A 211 11.75 4.71 -11.22
N ASN A 212 11.12 3.55 -11.42
CA ASN A 212 10.42 2.76 -10.40
C ASN A 212 11.34 1.84 -9.58
N ASN A 213 12.64 1.75 -9.87
CA ASN A 213 13.56 0.79 -9.24
C ASN A 213 14.99 1.36 -9.10
N ALA A 214 15.16 2.54 -8.49
CA ALA A 214 16.47 3.23 -8.42
C ALA A 214 17.45 2.66 -7.36
N TYR A 215 17.60 1.33 -7.25
CA TYR A 215 18.35 0.66 -6.18
C TYR A 215 19.87 0.91 -6.18
N CYS A 216 20.49 1.13 -7.35
CA CYS A 216 21.94 1.36 -7.49
C CYS A 216 22.30 2.81 -7.85
N GLN A 217 21.36 3.74 -7.72
CA GLN A 217 21.56 5.15 -8.05
C GLN A 217 21.90 5.96 -6.80
N ASP A 218 23.17 6.17 -6.47
CA ASP A 218 23.59 7.13 -5.43
C ASP A 218 23.80 8.50 -6.08
N ASN A 219 22.70 9.15 -6.41
CA ASN A 219 22.64 10.48 -7.01
C ASN A 219 21.24 11.08 -6.85
N GLU A 220 21.00 12.23 -7.49
CA GLU A 220 19.77 13.01 -7.39
C GLU A 220 18.50 12.26 -7.83
N ILE A 221 18.60 11.08 -8.47
CA ILE A 221 17.46 10.21 -8.78
C ILE A 221 16.90 9.53 -7.52
N SER A 222 17.74 9.20 -6.55
CA SER A 222 17.31 8.53 -5.30
C SER A 222 17.31 9.47 -4.10
N TRP A 223 18.19 10.48 -4.07
CA TRP A 223 18.35 11.38 -2.95
C TRP A 223 17.07 12.16 -2.61
N VAL A 224 16.84 12.36 -1.31
CA VAL A 224 15.80 13.26 -0.82
C VAL A 224 16.28 14.69 -0.99
N ASN A 225 15.52 15.53 -1.71
CA ASN A 225 15.83 16.93 -1.85
C ASN A 225 15.46 17.71 -0.57
N TRP A 226 16.46 18.13 0.20
CA TRP A 226 16.26 18.90 1.43
C TRP A 226 16.04 20.40 1.22
N ASP A 227 16.10 20.89 -0.02
CA ASP A 227 15.71 22.25 -0.38
C ASP A 227 14.48 22.24 -1.32
N PRO A 228 13.28 21.90 -0.80
CA PRO A 228 12.05 21.84 -1.57
C PRO A 228 11.64 23.24 -2.06
N SER A 229 11.04 23.30 -3.25
CA SER A 229 10.46 24.52 -3.80
C SER A 229 9.34 25.07 -2.90
N SER A 230 8.92 26.32 -3.08
CA SER A 230 7.79 26.87 -2.31
C SER A 230 6.54 26.00 -2.43
N THR A 231 6.23 25.50 -3.64
CA THR A 231 5.08 24.62 -3.88
C THR A 231 5.25 23.24 -3.22
N ASP A 232 6.47 22.70 -3.15
CA ASP A 232 6.71 21.44 -2.41
C ASP A 232 6.58 21.64 -0.90
N ARG A 233 6.95 22.82 -0.39
CA ARG A 233 6.75 23.19 1.03
C ARG A 233 5.28 23.34 1.38
N GLU A 234 4.47 23.90 0.48
CA GLU A 234 3.01 23.95 0.62
C GLU A 234 2.42 22.53 0.66
N PHE A 235 2.86 21.64 -0.23
CA PHE A 235 2.43 20.25 -0.21
C PHE A 235 2.86 19.51 1.06
N LEU A 236 4.08 19.76 1.56
CA LEU A 236 4.55 19.22 2.84
C LEU A 236 3.67 19.67 4.00
N ALA A 237 3.32 20.96 4.06
CA ALA A 237 2.42 21.49 5.09
C ALA A 237 1.04 20.81 5.02
N PHE A 238 0.53 20.57 3.82
CA PHE A 238 -0.70 19.81 3.61
C PHE A 238 -0.59 18.36 4.12
N VAL A 239 0.48 17.63 3.80
CA VAL A 239 0.70 16.26 4.30
C VAL A 239 0.85 16.24 5.83
N GLN A 240 1.53 17.22 6.41
CA GLN A 240 1.64 17.38 7.86
C GLN A 240 0.27 17.63 8.50
N HIS A 241 -0.58 18.44 7.87
CA HIS A 241 -1.96 18.67 8.32
C HIS A 241 -2.77 17.37 8.32
N LEU A 242 -2.70 16.57 7.24
CA LEU A 242 -3.34 15.25 7.15
C LEU A 242 -2.89 14.31 8.27
N ILE A 243 -1.57 14.23 8.50
CA ILE A 243 -1.01 13.40 9.59
C ILE A 243 -1.49 13.91 10.94
N SER A 244 -1.59 15.23 11.13
CA SER A 244 -2.09 15.82 12.37
C SER A 244 -3.55 15.43 12.63
N LEU A 245 -4.40 15.47 11.60
CA LEU A 245 -5.81 15.06 11.66
C LEU A 245 -5.92 13.56 11.97
N TRP A 246 -5.17 12.73 11.26
CA TRP A 246 -5.14 11.28 11.51
C TRP A 246 -4.69 10.94 12.95
N ARG A 247 -3.72 11.68 13.50
CA ARG A 247 -3.27 11.52 14.89
C ARG A 247 -4.27 12.07 15.90
N ALA A 248 -4.91 13.20 15.59
CA ALA A 248 -5.85 13.86 16.49
C ALA A 248 -7.14 13.05 16.68
N HIS A 249 -7.53 12.27 15.68
CA HIS A 249 -8.78 11.52 15.66
C HIS A 249 -8.56 10.00 15.82
N PRO A 250 -8.69 9.43 17.04
CA PRO A 250 -8.67 7.99 17.29
C PRO A 250 -9.59 7.15 16.40
N VAL A 251 -10.66 7.71 15.83
CA VAL A 251 -11.59 6.98 14.95
C VAL A 251 -10.93 6.47 13.67
N PHE A 252 -9.79 7.04 13.26
CA PHE A 252 -8.96 6.53 12.15
C PHE A 252 -7.89 5.52 12.58
N ARG A 253 -7.77 5.25 13.88
CA ARG A 253 -6.72 4.42 14.51
C ARG A 253 -7.33 3.33 15.39
N ARG A 254 -8.49 2.84 14.99
CA ARG A 254 -9.26 1.81 15.70
C ARG A 254 -8.56 0.46 15.64
N ASN A 255 -8.70 -0.30 16.72
CA ASN A 255 -8.28 -1.70 16.77
C ASN A 255 -9.41 -2.65 16.35
N ASN A 256 -10.66 -2.15 16.36
CA ASN A 256 -11.86 -2.91 16.03
C ASN A 256 -12.51 -2.38 14.74
N PHE A 257 -13.21 -3.26 14.03
CA PHE A 257 -13.94 -2.89 12.82
C PHE A 257 -15.21 -2.09 13.14
N LEU A 258 -15.58 -1.22 12.20
CA LEU A 258 -16.89 -0.56 12.16
C LEU A 258 -17.97 -1.61 11.78
N GLN A 259 -19.07 -1.64 12.51
CA GLN A 259 -20.09 -2.69 12.43
C GLN A 259 -21.39 -2.23 11.75
N GLY A 260 -21.62 -0.93 11.60
CA GLY A 260 -22.86 -0.35 11.06
C GLY A 260 -24.07 -0.65 11.95
N ARG A 261 -23.88 -0.74 13.27
CA ARG A 261 -24.93 -1.09 14.25
C ARG A 261 -25.06 0.01 15.29
N SER A 262 -26.28 0.23 15.79
CA SER A 262 -26.50 1.14 16.92
C SER A 262 -25.80 0.59 18.16
N ILE A 263 -24.96 1.40 18.81
CA ILE A 263 -24.19 1.02 19.99
C ILE A 263 -24.83 1.66 21.24
N ARG A 264 -25.00 0.83 22.28
CA ARG A 264 -25.53 1.11 23.63
C ARG A 264 -26.00 2.54 23.90
N GLY A 265 -27.32 2.76 23.84
CA GLY A 265 -27.97 4.00 24.30
C GLY A 265 -28.05 5.12 23.26
N SER A 266 -27.24 5.07 22.19
CA SER A 266 -27.40 5.91 21.01
C SER A 266 -28.28 5.20 19.96
N SER A 267 -29.16 5.95 19.29
CA SER A 267 -29.88 5.47 18.12
C SER A 267 -29.00 5.39 16.87
N ILE A 268 -27.81 6.01 16.89
CA ILE A 268 -26.93 6.19 15.74
C ILE A 268 -25.89 5.05 15.66
N LYS A 269 -25.55 4.65 14.43
CA LYS A 269 -24.57 3.58 14.13
C LYS A 269 -23.15 4.14 14.19
N ASP A 270 -22.18 3.28 14.50
CA ASP A 270 -20.75 3.63 14.50
C ASP A 270 -20.21 4.10 13.14
N ILE A 271 -20.88 3.71 12.04
CA ILE A 271 -20.68 4.23 10.70
C ILE A 271 -22.03 4.39 9.98
N LEU A 272 -22.19 5.48 9.22
CA LEU A 272 -23.25 5.64 8.23
C LEU A 272 -22.65 5.95 6.87
N TRP A 273 -23.25 5.40 5.83
CA TRP A 273 -22.91 5.71 4.45
C TRP A 273 -24.04 6.52 3.85
N LEU A 274 -23.71 7.68 3.31
CA LEU A 274 -24.66 8.71 2.93
C LEU A 274 -24.61 8.98 1.44
N LYS A 275 -25.78 9.22 0.85
CA LYS A 275 -25.92 9.73 -0.51
C LYS A 275 -25.72 11.25 -0.54
N PRO A 276 -25.54 11.84 -1.73
CA PRO A 276 -25.52 13.30 -1.90
C PRO A 276 -26.80 14.03 -1.42
N ASP A 277 -27.91 13.33 -1.25
CA ASP A 277 -29.15 13.87 -0.67
C ASP A 277 -29.15 13.85 0.88
N GLY A 278 -28.07 13.39 1.52
CA GLY A 278 -27.90 13.33 2.97
C GLY A 278 -28.56 12.12 3.64
N THR A 279 -29.24 11.26 2.89
CA THR A 279 -29.90 10.06 3.44
C THR A 279 -28.98 8.84 3.43
N GLU A 280 -29.23 7.90 4.36
CA GLU A 280 -28.46 6.65 4.48
C GLU A 280 -28.64 5.79 3.22
N MET A 281 -27.54 5.28 2.68
CA MET A 281 -27.52 4.35 1.55
C MET A 281 -28.14 3.02 1.96
N ASN A 282 -29.03 2.49 1.11
CA ASN A 282 -29.56 1.13 1.26
C ASN A 282 -28.74 0.09 0.47
N ASP A 283 -28.98 -1.19 0.74
CA ASP A 283 -28.26 -2.32 0.11
C ASP A 283 -28.36 -2.35 -1.42
N GLU A 284 -29.46 -1.88 -2.01
CA GLU A 284 -29.63 -1.86 -3.48
C GLU A 284 -28.79 -0.75 -4.13
N GLU A 285 -28.68 0.40 -3.47
CA GLU A 285 -27.88 1.56 -3.90
C GLU A 285 -26.38 1.26 -3.89
N TRP A 286 -25.91 0.34 -3.04
CA TRP A 286 -24.53 -0.16 -3.05
C TRP A 286 -24.17 -0.97 -4.30
N VAL A 287 -25.14 -1.60 -4.95
CA VAL A 287 -24.93 -2.50 -6.10
C VAL A 287 -24.97 -1.73 -7.42
N HIS A 288 -25.44 -0.48 -7.42
CA HIS A 288 -25.42 0.35 -8.62
C HIS A 288 -24.01 0.88 -8.92
N ASP A 289 -23.49 0.56 -10.12
CA ASP A 289 -22.16 0.91 -10.67
C ASP A 289 -21.82 2.43 -10.73
N PHE A 290 -22.60 3.30 -10.10
CA PHE A 290 -22.56 4.74 -10.31
C PHE A 290 -22.63 5.61 -9.04
N ALA A 291 -22.38 5.05 -7.85
CA ALA A 291 -22.15 5.88 -6.65
C ALA A 291 -20.78 6.57 -6.74
N ARG A 292 -20.67 7.57 -7.62
CA ARG A 292 -19.46 8.38 -7.83
C ARG A 292 -19.29 9.47 -6.77
N CYS A 293 -20.28 9.67 -5.90
CA CYS A 293 -20.19 10.56 -4.76
C CYS A 293 -20.87 9.91 -3.55
N LEU A 294 -20.20 9.88 -2.41
CA LEU A 294 -20.67 9.25 -1.18
C LEU A 294 -20.13 9.99 0.05
N GLY A 295 -20.91 9.97 1.13
CA GLY A 295 -20.51 10.42 2.45
C GLY A 295 -20.28 9.24 3.38
N MET A 296 -19.29 9.35 4.26
CA MET A 296 -19.03 8.40 5.33
C MET A 296 -19.02 9.16 6.65
N TYR A 297 -20.07 8.94 7.44
CA TYR A 297 -20.15 9.46 8.80
C TYR A 297 -19.59 8.44 9.78
N LEU A 298 -18.77 8.91 10.71
CA LEU A 298 -18.15 8.14 11.78
C LEU A 298 -18.57 8.73 13.12
N ASP A 299 -19.18 7.90 13.96
CA ASP A 299 -19.54 8.29 15.33
C ASP A 299 -18.33 8.04 16.26
N GLY A 300 -17.80 9.13 16.81
CA GLY A 300 -16.63 9.13 17.68
C GLY A 300 -16.95 8.68 19.11
N GLU A 301 -18.20 8.71 19.54
CA GLU A 301 -18.65 8.23 20.84
C GLU A 301 -19.01 6.73 20.81
N ALA A 302 -19.36 6.20 19.64
CA ALA A 302 -19.63 4.78 19.41
C ALA A 302 -18.36 3.90 19.39
N MET A 303 -17.21 4.44 19.77
CA MET A 303 -15.96 3.69 19.89
C MET A 303 -16.00 2.72 21.08
N GLU A 304 -15.56 1.47 20.84
CA GLU A 304 -15.43 0.44 21.89
C GLU A 304 -14.01 0.40 22.48
N GLU A 305 -13.11 1.22 21.94
CA GLU A 305 -11.70 1.30 22.27
C GLU A 305 -11.47 1.81 23.69
N ARG A 306 -10.45 1.25 24.35
CA ARG A 306 -10.02 1.64 25.69
C ARG A 306 -8.53 1.94 25.72
N ASP A 307 -8.15 2.92 26.54
CA ASP A 307 -6.75 3.23 26.79
C ASP A 307 -6.06 2.13 27.63
N GLN A 308 -4.75 2.26 27.85
CA GLN A 308 -3.98 1.30 28.67
C GLN A 308 -4.45 1.19 30.13
N ARG A 309 -5.27 2.13 30.60
CA ARG A 309 -5.84 2.16 31.96
C ARG A 309 -7.30 1.68 31.97
N GLY A 310 -7.84 1.28 30.82
CA GLY A 310 -9.21 0.81 30.67
C GLY A 310 -10.25 1.93 30.53
N ASN A 311 -9.86 3.19 30.39
CA ASN A 311 -10.81 4.27 30.16
C ASN A 311 -11.32 4.24 28.70
N PRO A 312 -12.62 4.52 28.45
CA PRO A 312 -13.12 4.68 27.08
C PRO A 312 -12.33 5.75 26.32
N ILE A 313 -11.98 5.47 25.07
CA ILE A 313 -11.46 6.46 24.13
C ILE A 313 -12.65 6.99 23.35
N LEU A 314 -12.83 8.31 23.37
CA LEU A 314 -13.86 9.02 22.64
C LEU A 314 -13.19 9.91 21.58
N ASP A 315 -13.94 10.25 20.55
CA ASP A 315 -13.53 11.17 19.48
C ASP A 315 -14.69 12.09 19.10
N ASP A 316 -14.40 13.09 18.27
CA ASP A 316 -15.42 13.89 17.60
C ASP A 316 -16.14 13.04 16.52
N ASN A 317 -17.39 13.40 16.19
CA ASN A 317 -18.08 12.81 15.05
C ASN A 317 -17.56 13.41 13.75
N LEU A 318 -17.21 12.57 12.78
CA LEU A 318 -16.60 12.99 11.52
C LEU A 318 -17.48 12.64 10.33
N LEU A 319 -17.42 13.47 9.28
CA LEU A 319 -18.05 13.23 8.00
C LEU A 319 -17.02 13.37 6.89
N LEU A 320 -16.72 12.28 6.20
CA LEU A 320 -15.89 12.29 5.00
C LEU A 320 -16.78 12.32 3.77
N LEU A 321 -16.52 13.25 2.87
CA LEU A 321 -17.21 13.35 1.59
C LEU A 321 -16.21 12.97 0.49
N PHE A 322 -16.62 12.06 -0.39
CA PHE A 322 -15.82 11.62 -1.53
C PHE A 322 -16.57 11.94 -2.81
N ASN A 323 -15.94 12.68 -3.73
CA ASN A 323 -16.47 12.90 -5.07
C ASN A 323 -15.49 12.34 -6.13
N GLY A 324 -15.75 11.10 -6.53
CA GLY A 324 -15.16 10.45 -7.70
C GLY A 324 -15.86 10.79 -9.01
N HIS A 325 -16.79 11.76 -9.08
CA HIS A 325 -17.26 12.33 -10.33
C HIS A 325 -16.28 13.39 -10.84
N HIS A 326 -16.41 13.77 -12.12
CA HIS A 326 -15.58 14.83 -12.70
C HIS A 326 -16.18 16.23 -12.55
N GLU A 327 -17.46 16.31 -12.20
CA GLU A 327 -18.17 17.56 -11.93
C GLU A 327 -18.39 17.74 -10.42
N ALA A 328 -18.59 19.00 -10.01
CA ALA A 328 -19.01 19.33 -8.66
C ALA A 328 -20.39 18.74 -8.35
N ILE A 329 -20.57 18.26 -7.12
CA ILE A 329 -21.82 17.69 -6.62
C ILE A 329 -22.22 18.44 -5.35
N LEU A 330 -23.50 18.78 -5.26
CA LEU A 330 -24.10 19.32 -4.04
C LEU A 330 -24.40 18.15 -3.10
N PHE A 331 -23.78 18.18 -1.92
CA PHE A 331 -23.98 17.19 -0.87
C PHE A 331 -24.81 17.81 0.27
N HIS A 332 -25.96 17.25 0.58
CA HIS A 332 -26.77 17.70 1.72
C HIS A 332 -26.20 17.13 3.00
N LEU A 333 -25.79 18.00 3.90
CA LEU A 333 -25.19 17.60 5.17
C LEU A 333 -26.26 17.02 6.09
N PRO A 334 -25.99 15.86 6.73
CA PRO A 334 -27.00 15.20 7.56
C PRO A 334 -27.25 16.01 8.85
N GLU A 335 -28.52 16.07 9.26
CA GLU A 335 -28.94 16.61 10.55
C GLU A 335 -29.19 15.44 11.53
N LEU A 336 -28.10 14.87 12.05
CA LEU A 336 -28.18 13.70 12.94
C LEU A 336 -28.60 14.06 14.37
N TYR A 337 -28.32 15.29 14.80
CA TYR A 337 -28.75 15.87 16.06
C TYR A 337 -29.35 17.25 15.81
N GLU A 338 -30.37 17.60 16.58
CA GLU A 338 -31.02 18.92 16.50
C GLU A 338 -30.00 20.04 16.75
N GLY A 339 -29.88 20.98 15.80
CA GLY A 339 -28.91 22.08 15.88
C GLY A 339 -27.45 21.68 15.66
N SER A 340 -27.19 20.50 15.08
CA SER A 340 -25.83 20.09 14.72
C SER A 340 -25.19 21.02 13.70
N GLN A 341 -23.90 21.30 13.88
CA GLN A 341 -23.10 22.09 12.94
C GLN A 341 -21.92 21.27 12.44
N TRP A 342 -21.50 21.54 11.22
CA TRP A 342 -20.38 20.91 10.55
C TRP A 342 -19.30 21.95 10.28
N LEU A 343 -18.11 21.70 10.80
CA LEU A 343 -16.92 22.48 10.51
C LEU A 343 -16.04 21.71 9.53
N SER A 344 -15.71 22.28 8.38
CA SER A 344 -14.77 21.65 7.46
C SER A 344 -13.33 21.76 7.97
N LEU A 345 -12.70 20.60 8.23
CA LEU A 345 -11.31 20.48 8.67
C LEU A 345 -10.32 20.41 7.50
N LEU A 346 -10.80 19.99 6.32
CA LEU A 346 -10.00 19.68 5.15
C LEU A 346 -10.89 19.64 3.90
N ASP A 347 -10.45 20.26 2.83
CA ASP A 347 -10.99 20.12 1.47
C ASP A 347 -9.83 20.14 0.48
N PHE A 348 -9.73 19.14 -0.39
CA PHE A 348 -8.60 19.00 -1.32
C PHE A 348 -8.54 20.10 -2.39
N ASN A 349 -9.60 20.90 -2.58
CA ASN A 349 -9.59 22.04 -3.51
C ASN A 349 -9.10 23.33 -2.87
N LEU A 350 -8.95 23.36 -1.56
CA LEU A 350 -8.59 24.56 -0.82
C LEU A 350 -7.14 24.41 -0.39
N ALA A 351 -6.26 25.16 -1.06
CA ALA A 351 -4.80 25.04 -0.96
C ALA A 351 -4.21 25.12 0.47
N CYS A 352 -5.01 25.55 1.46
CA CYS A 352 -4.59 25.70 2.86
C CYS A 352 -5.63 25.16 3.88
N GLY A 353 -6.65 24.39 3.45
CA GLY A 353 -7.87 24.23 4.24
C GLY A 353 -8.66 25.54 4.35
N LEU A 354 -9.90 25.50 4.83
CA LEU A 354 -10.72 26.72 5.02
C LEU A 354 -10.15 27.60 6.14
N GLU A 355 -10.11 28.91 5.91
CA GLU A 355 -10.04 29.91 6.98
C GLU A 355 -11.29 29.83 7.88
N ALA A 356 -11.16 30.40 9.08
CA ALA A 356 -11.86 30.14 10.34
C ALA A 356 -13.41 30.27 10.40
N ASP A 357 -14.14 30.45 9.29
CA ASP A 357 -15.57 30.79 9.30
C ASP A 357 -16.50 29.70 8.68
N GLY A 358 -15.96 28.55 8.29
CA GLY A 358 -16.64 27.48 7.53
C GLY A 358 -17.58 26.54 8.31
N TYR A 359 -18.53 27.11 9.06
CA TYR A 359 -19.60 26.34 9.72
C TYR A 359 -20.81 26.19 8.80
N PHE A 360 -21.31 24.97 8.67
CA PHE A 360 -22.54 24.63 7.96
C PHE A 360 -23.54 24.04 8.97
N GLN A 361 -24.82 24.43 8.91
CA GLN A 361 -25.85 23.78 9.71
C GLN A 361 -26.13 22.37 9.17
N GLY A 362 -26.61 21.47 10.02
CA GLY A 362 -27.27 20.26 9.55
C GLY A 362 -28.41 20.61 8.59
N GLY A 363 -28.50 19.91 7.46
CA GLY A 363 -29.44 20.21 6.38
C GLY A 363 -28.94 21.22 5.33
N ASP A 364 -27.85 21.95 5.58
CA ASP A 364 -27.22 22.79 4.56
C ASP A 364 -26.61 21.95 3.44
N THR A 365 -26.32 22.59 2.30
CA THR A 365 -25.60 21.97 1.19
C THR A 365 -24.12 22.34 1.20
N TYR A 366 -23.26 21.34 1.01
CA TYR A 366 -21.83 21.48 0.81
C TYR A 366 -21.49 21.13 -0.65
N THR A 367 -20.88 22.05 -1.38
CA THR A 367 -20.43 21.79 -2.75
C THR A 367 -19.08 21.07 -2.71
N ILE A 368 -19.04 19.80 -3.10
CA ILE A 368 -17.79 19.05 -3.25
C ILE A 368 -17.38 19.01 -4.73
N GLU A 369 -16.25 19.61 -5.08
CA GLU A 369 -15.77 19.63 -6.48
C GLU A 369 -15.46 18.23 -7.00
N GLY A 370 -15.37 18.11 -8.33
CA GLY A 370 -14.99 16.86 -8.99
C GLY A 370 -13.61 16.39 -8.57
N ARG A 371 -13.44 15.08 -8.41
CA ARG A 371 -12.17 14.42 -8.01
C ARG A 371 -11.62 14.90 -6.67
N SER A 372 -12.50 15.20 -5.72
CA SER A 372 -12.12 15.77 -4.43
C SER A 372 -12.58 14.94 -3.23
N LEU A 373 -12.00 15.30 -2.08
CA LEU A 373 -12.32 14.78 -0.76
C LEU A 373 -12.44 15.96 0.21
N ALA A 374 -13.44 15.90 1.09
CA ALA A 374 -13.57 16.79 2.24
C ALA A 374 -13.74 16.01 3.54
N LEU A 375 -13.23 16.55 4.64
CA LEU A 375 -13.44 16.04 6.01
C LEU A 375 -14.07 17.15 6.83
N LEU A 376 -15.24 16.87 7.40
CA LEU A 376 -15.95 17.76 8.30
C LEU A 376 -16.04 17.12 9.69
N VAL A 377 -16.04 17.95 10.72
CA VAL A 377 -16.25 17.55 12.11
C VAL A 377 -17.55 18.14 12.62
N GLN A 378 -18.32 17.35 13.34
CA GLN A 378 -19.54 17.81 13.98
C GLN A 378 -19.20 18.62 15.23
N ARG A 379 -19.83 19.77 15.39
CA ARG A 379 -19.79 20.59 16.60
C ARG A 379 -21.20 20.75 17.15
N SER A 380 -21.36 20.59 18.45
CA SER A 380 -22.62 20.83 19.15
C SER A 380 -22.75 22.32 19.49
N TYR A 381 -23.94 22.87 19.35
CA TYR A 381 -24.29 24.18 19.93
C TYR A 381 -24.30 24.02 21.47
N THR A 382 -23.33 24.59 22.17
CA THR A 382 -23.39 24.72 23.65
C THR A 382 -24.28 25.86 24.07
#